data_AF-A0A177HCQ5-F1
#
_entry.id   AF-A0A177HCQ5-F1
#
_cell.length_a   1.000
_cell.length_b   1.000
_cell.length_c   1.000
_cell.angle_alpha   90.00
_cell.angle_beta   90.00
_cell.angle_gamma   90.00
#
_symmetry.space_group_name_H-M   'P 1'
#
loop_
_entity.id
_entity.type
_entity.pdbx_description
1 polymer ?
#
loop_
_entity_poly.entity_id
_entity_poly.type
_entity_poly.pdbx_seq_one_letter_code
_entity_poly.pdbx_strand_id
1 'polypeptide(L)'
;MFRFILATLASFLMAAWTVNAHEAPIRVVVLGEDSDRNAVSRSSEIYTRVIAELQQSLIRENITVIDEDMIAVKLGFSYNEDRTKQELIQTLSIANETTDATVRSRLGVIFAIFPNIQEMSMTRKLTVRVRGQIYDLKSLRALSSFEVSAPETVTLPKKASMCNDMCVVEKAGEVSRELARELGAVLSQKLHIVIEDSAYGGSTAGSASGGVAAGDGVLESVYTLEFNLMKNSDVLRAVRALEASVVREIELLKSNNTQRVYSVTTNKDLGDLEERIMMLLLDLGVDIDRLRFSSFGTKLSIEAL
;
A
#
# COMPACT_ATOMS: atom_id res chain seq x y z
N MET A 1 -37.64 -59.16 29.82
CA MET A 1 -37.93 -58.51 28.52
C MET A 1 -36.86 -57.45 28.30
N PHE A 2 -35.77 -57.79 27.60
CA PHE A 2 -35.54 -57.39 26.20
C PHE A 2 -35.59 -55.86 25.98
N ARG A 3 -34.44 -55.16 25.95
CA ARG A 3 -33.82 -54.58 24.71
C ARG A 3 -32.91 -53.33 24.92
N PHE A 4 -31.67 -53.44 24.40
CA PHE A 4 -30.81 -52.44 23.68
C PHE A 4 -30.32 -51.19 24.43
N ILE A 5 -29.02 -50.98 24.73
CA ILE A 5 -27.83 -50.66 23.89
C ILE A 5 -28.03 -49.45 22.95
N LEU A 6 -27.43 -48.29 23.31
CA LEU A 6 -26.63 -47.34 22.50
C LEU A 6 -26.41 -46.07 23.37
N ALA A 7 -25.24 -45.81 23.95
CA ALA A 7 -24.09 -45.14 23.34
C ALA A 7 -24.47 -43.92 22.49
N THR A 8 -24.27 -42.70 23.02
CA THR A 8 -23.43 -41.67 22.37
C THR A 8 -23.29 -40.42 23.25
N LEU A 9 -22.03 -40.16 23.60
CA LEU A 9 -21.46 -38.95 24.14
C LEU A 9 -21.73 -37.80 23.16
N ALA A 10 -22.49 -36.78 23.56
CA ALA A 10 -22.58 -35.52 22.82
C ALA A 10 -21.93 -34.41 23.64
N SER A 11 -20.62 -34.54 23.86
CA SER A 11 -19.77 -33.39 24.16
C SER A 11 -19.74 -32.53 22.92
N PHE A 12 -20.58 -31.50 22.90
CA PHE A 12 -20.54 -30.45 21.89
C PHE A 12 -19.26 -29.64 22.13
N LEU A 13 -18.16 -30.10 21.52
CA LEU A 13 -16.95 -29.31 21.33
C LEU A 13 -17.38 -28.09 20.50
N MET A 14 -17.63 -26.97 21.17
CA MET A 14 -17.57 -25.66 20.52
C MET A 14 -16.10 -25.47 20.11
N ALA A 15 -15.74 -25.99 18.94
CA ALA A 15 -14.56 -25.53 18.24
C ALA A 15 -14.77 -24.03 18.04
N ALA A 16 -14.04 -23.22 18.81
CA ALA A 16 -13.90 -21.81 18.52
C ALA A 16 -13.30 -21.74 17.11
N TRP A 17 -14.11 -21.34 16.14
CA TRP A 17 -13.63 -20.94 14.84
C TRP A 17 -12.80 -19.69 15.11
N THR A 18 -11.48 -19.88 15.23
CA THR A 18 -10.55 -18.76 15.18
C THR A 18 -10.66 -18.20 13.78
N VAL A 19 -11.44 -17.14 13.63
CA VAL A 19 -11.38 -16.29 12.44
C VAL A 19 -9.96 -15.71 12.46
N ASN A 20 -9.09 -16.25 11.61
CA ASN A 20 -7.83 -15.60 11.32
C ASN A 20 -8.20 -14.32 10.58
N ALA A 21 -8.26 -13.20 11.29
CA ALA A 21 -8.18 -11.88 10.67
C ALA A 21 -6.79 -11.81 10.04
N HIS A 22 -6.70 -12.18 8.77
CA HIS A 22 -5.49 -12.00 7.99
C HIS A 22 -5.26 -10.50 7.89
N GLU A 23 -4.14 -10.03 8.43
CA GLU A 23 -3.79 -8.61 8.45
C GLU A 23 -3.69 -8.12 7.00
N ALA A 24 -4.50 -7.11 6.67
CA ALA A 24 -4.61 -6.60 5.31
C ALA A 24 -3.24 -6.07 4.83
N PRO A 25 -2.90 -6.25 3.55
CA PRO A 25 -1.65 -5.76 2.99
C PRO A 25 -1.54 -4.24 3.16
N ILE A 26 -0.41 -3.79 3.68
CA ILE A 26 -0.16 -2.37 3.90
C ILE A 26 0.01 -1.70 2.54
N ARG A 27 -0.86 -0.76 2.18
CA ARG A 27 -0.75 0.01 0.94
C ARG A 27 -0.15 1.38 1.22
N VAL A 28 0.97 1.70 0.58
CA VAL A 28 1.68 2.97 0.78
C VAL A 28 2.06 3.60 -0.56
N VAL A 29 1.84 4.91 -0.70
CA VAL A 29 2.39 5.66 -1.84
C VAL A 29 3.76 6.21 -1.45
N VAL A 30 4.75 6.02 -2.31
CA VAL A 30 6.13 6.50 -2.08
C VAL A 30 6.44 7.59 -3.09
N LEU A 31 6.75 8.80 -2.60
CA LEU A 31 7.04 9.98 -3.42
C LEU A 31 8.39 10.60 -3.07
N GLY A 32 9.13 11.01 -4.08
CA GLY A 32 10.38 11.75 -3.94
C GLY A 32 10.18 13.26 -3.90
N GLU A 33 10.83 13.99 -3.02
CA GLU A 33 10.93 15.44 -3.11
C GLU A 33 12.27 15.82 -3.74
N ASP A 34 12.23 16.60 -4.81
CA ASP A 34 13.40 17.02 -5.59
C ASP A 34 13.56 18.55 -5.70
N SER A 35 12.63 19.34 -5.14
CA SER A 35 12.73 20.81 -5.17
C SER A 35 13.89 21.43 -4.36
N ASP A 36 14.52 20.68 -3.47
CA ASP A 36 15.68 21.17 -2.70
C ASP A 36 16.93 21.14 -3.58
N ARG A 37 17.67 22.27 -3.65
CA ARG A 37 18.88 22.40 -4.48
C ARG A 37 19.98 21.37 -4.16
N ASN A 38 19.99 20.84 -2.95
CA ASN A 38 20.95 19.83 -2.51
C ASN A 38 20.37 18.41 -2.58
N ALA A 39 19.11 18.25 -2.99
CA ALA A 39 18.52 16.95 -3.22
C ALA A 39 18.91 16.41 -4.60
N VAL A 40 18.90 15.09 -4.71
CA VAL A 40 19.05 14.41 -6.01
C VAL A 40 17.76 14.60 -6.81
N SER A 41 17.90 15.02 -8.07
CA SER A 41 16.78 15.10 -9.02
C SER A 41 16.15 13.72 -9.26
N ARG A 42 14.83 13.69 -9.47
CA ARG A 42 14.09 12.47 -9.82
C ARG A 42 14.58 11.76 -11.08
N SER A 43 15.09 12.52 -12.06
CA SER A 43 15.64 11.96 -13.30
C SER A 43 17.03 11.36 -13.13
N SER A 44 17.62 11.46 -11.94
CA SER A 44 18.91 10.86 -11.63
C SER A 44 18.82 9.33 -11.48
N GLU A 45 19.84 8.63 -11.96
CA GLU A 45 19.97 7.19 -11.78
C GLU A 45 20.02 6.77 -10.30
N ILE A 46 20.55 7.63 -9.42
CA ILE A 46 20.54 7.41 -7.96
C ILE A 46 19.10 7.24 -7.48
N TYR A 47 18.20 8.14 -7.90
CA TYR A 47 16.81 8.15 -7.46
C TYR A 47 16.10 6.87 -7.91
N THR A 48 16.25 6.52 -9.19
CA THR A 48 15.69 5.28 -9.76
C THR A 48 16.17 4.03 -9.02
N ARG A 49 17.49 3.95 -8.72
CA ARG A 49 18.06 2.81 -7.97
C ARG A 49 17.51 2.74 -6.55
N VAL A 50 17.39 3.87 -5.85
CA VAL A 50 16.86 3.90 -4.47
C VAL A 50 15.38 3.48 -4.45
N ILE A 51 14.55 4.00 -5.36
CA ILE A 51 13.13 3.63 -5.45
C ILE A 51 12.96 2.14 -5.75
N ALA A 52 13.69 1.60 -6.73
CA ALA A 52 13.55 0.19 -7.12
C ALA A 52 13.89 -0.76 -5.96
N GLU A 53 14.99 -0.52 -5.26
CA GLU A 53 15.42 -1.34 -4.12
C GLU A 53 14.51 -1.15 -2.89
N LEU A 54 13.98 0.06 -2.69
CA LEU A 54 12.99 0.33 -1.65
C LEU A 54 11.69 -0.42 -1.92
N GLN A 55 11.16 -0.35 -3.14
CA GLN A 55 9.98 -1.10 -3.57
C GLN A 55 10.18 -2.59 -3.37
N GLN A 56 11.30 -3.14 -3.82
CA GLN A 56 11.62 -4.55 -3.63
C GLN A 56 11.67 -4.94 -2.15
N SER A 57 12.19 -4.06 -1.29
CA SER A 57 12.28 -4.31 0.15
C SER A 57 10.90 -4.28 0.82
N LEU A 58 10.03 -3.35 0.45
CA LEU A 58 8.66 -3.26 0.98
C LEU A 58 7.79 -4.42 0.51
N ILE A 59 7.90 -4.83 -0.77
CA ILE A 59 7.16 -5.96 -1.33
C ILE A 59 7.48 -7.26 -0.57
N ARG A 60 8.74 -7.47 -0.18
CA ARG A 60 9.15 -8.63 0.64
C ARG A 60 8.48 -8.66 2.01
N GLU A 61 8.12 -7.50 2.55
CA GLU A 61 7.46 -7.35 3.85
C GLU A 61 5.92 -7.28 3.72
N ASN A 62 5.36 -7.75 2.61
CA ASN A 62 3.92 -7.73 2.33
C ASN A 62 3.31 -6.30 2.29
N ILE A 63 4.12 -5.31 1.91
CA ILE A 63 3.71 -3.92 1.75
C ILE A 63 3.56 -3.62 0.26
N THR A 64 2.36 -3.29 -0.18
CA THR A 64 2.09 -2.86 -1.56
C THR A 64 2.51 -1.40 -1.74
N VAL A 65 3.48 -1.18 -2.62
CA VAL A 65 3.92 0.18 -2.97
C VAL A 65 3.15 0.65 -4.20
N ILE A 66 2.49 1.79 -4.07
CA ILE A 66 1.89 2.50 -5.20
C ILE A 66 2.93 3.47 -5.73
N ASP A 67 3.36 3.21 -6.97
CA ASP A 67 4.34 4.04 -7.66
C ASP A 67 3.71 5.36 -8.11
N GLU A 68 4.49 6.44 -8.01
CA GLU A 68 4.07 7.77 -8.40
C GLU A 68 3.70 7.86 -9.89
N ASP A 69 4.51 7.27 -10.78
CA ASP A 69 4.29 7.29 -12.23
C ASP A 69 3.00 6.55 -12.59
N MET A 70 2.67 5.49 -11.85
CA MET A 70 1.40 4.77 -12.02
C MET A 70 0.20 5.63 -11.65
N ILE A 71 0.30 6.45 -10.61
CA ILE A 71 -0.74 7.42 -10.25
C ILE A 71 -0.93 8.45 -11.37
N ALA A 72 0.17 8.97 -11.94
CA ALA A 72 0.12 9.91 -13.06
C ALA A 72 -0.58 9.34 -14.28
N VAL A 73 -0.17 8.14 -14.72
CA VAL A 73 -0.77 7.46 -15.87
C VAL A 73 -2.27 7.25 -15.66
N LYS A 74 -2.66 6.82 -14.45
CA LYS A 74 -4.06 6.52 -14.14
C LYS A 74 -4.93 7.76 -14.06
N LEU A 75 -4.39 8.87 -13.54
CA LEU A 75 -5.11 10.13 -13.40
C LEU A 75 -4.96 11.05 -14.63
N GLY A 76 -4.16 10.66 -15.62
CA GLY A 76 -4.03 11.36 -16.89
C GLY A 76 -3.21 12.65 -16.82
N PHE A 77 -2.24 12.74 -15.91
CA PHE A 77 -1.32 13.87 -15.82
C PHE A 77 0.14 13.41 -15.86
N SER A 78 1.05 14.33 -16.17
CA SER A 78 2.50 14.12 -16.09
C SER A 78 3.09 14.97 -14.97
N TYR A 79 4.19 14.49 -14.41
CA TYR A 79 4.95 15.25 -13.42
C TYR A 79 5.99 16.14 -14.09
N ASN A 80 6.27 17.27 -13.45
CA ASN A 80 7.46 18.06 -13.73
C ASN A 80 8.56 17.71 -12.72
N GLU A 81 9.80 18.04 -13.06
CA GLU A 81 10.91 18.05 -12.10
C GLU A 81 10.70 19.19 -11.08
N ASP A 82 11.44 19.15 -9.97
CA ASP A 82 11.46 20.17 -8.91
C ASP A 82 10.15 20.30 -8.12
N ARG A 83 9.47 19.19 -7.84
CA ARG A 83 8.20 19.22 -7.09
C ARG A 83 8.46 19.44 -5.62
N THR A 84 7.71 20.38 -5.05
CA THR A 84 7.72 20.62 -3.61
C THR A 84 6.88 19.58 -2.89
N LYS A 85 7.19 19.33 -1.62
CA LYS A 85 6.34 18.53 -0.73
C LYS A 85 4.85 18.91 -0.76
N GLN A 86 4.52 20.19 -0.89
CA GLN A 86 3.13 20.64 -0.95
C GLN A 86 2.41 20.12 -2.21
N GLU A 87 3.10 20.17 -3.35
CA GLU A 87 2.57 19.70 -4.62
C GLU A 87 2.34 18.18 -4.61
N LEU A 88 3.27 17.44 -3.99
CA LEU A 88 3.16 15.99 -3.80
C LEU A 88 1.93 15.62 -2.96
N ILE A 89 1.73 16.30 -1.84
CA ILE A 89 0.56 16.08 -0.97
C ILE A 89 -0.74 16.43 -1.71
N GLN A 90 -0.75 17.50 -2.50
CA GLN A 90 -1.92 17.88 -3.29
C GLN A 90 -2.28 16.80 -4.31
N THR A 91 -1.29 16.25 -5.03
CA THR A 91 -1.51 15.12 -5.93
C THR A 91 -2.09 13.91 -5.20
N LEU A 92 -1.56 13.58 -4.02
CA LEU A 92 -2.09 12.48 -3.21
C LEU A 92 -3.52 12.72 -2.73
N SER A 93 -3.87 13.97 -2.40
CA SER A 93 -5.24 14.34 -2.03
C SER A 93 -6.20 14.09 -3.20
N ILE A 94 -5.83 14.52 -4.41
CA ILE A 94 -6.62 14.28 -5.63
C ILE A 94 -6.76 12.77 -5.90
N ALA A 95 -5.66 12.02 -5.76
CA ALA A 95 -5.69 10.56 -5.90
C ALA A 95 -6.57 9.90 -4.84
N ASN A 96 -6.68 10.46 -3.63
CA ASN A 96 -7.56 9.93 -2.59
C ASN A 96 -9.04 10.38 -2.76
N GLU A 97 -9.32 11.42 -3.54
CA GLU A 97 -10.68 11.87 -3.84
C GLU A 97 -11.32 11.09 -5.00
N THR A 98 -10.52 10.43 -5.84
CA THR A 98 -11.03 9.60 -6.93
C THR A 98 -11.81 8.38 -6.42
N THR A 99 -12.71 7.87 -7.25
CA THR A 99 -13.43 6.62 -7.00
C THR A 99 -12.59 5.39 -7.33
N ASP A 100 -11.43 5.55 -7.97
CA ASP A 100 -10.56 4.42 -8.33
C ASP A 100 -9.71 3.97 -7.15
N ALA A 101 -10.02 2.79 -6.60
CA ALA A 101 -9.34 2.19 -5.46
C ALA A 101 -7.85 1.88 -5.70
N THR A 102 -7.40 1.76 -6.95
CA THR A 102 -6.02 1.35 -7.28
C THR A 102 -4.97 2.41 -6.96
N VAL A 103 -5.36 3.68 -6.99
CA VAL A 103 -4.46 4.82 -6.72
C VAL A 103 -4.66 5.44 -5.34
N ARG A 104 -5.67 4.99 -4.60
CA ARG A 104 -5.92 5.43 -3.23
C ARG A 104 -4.97 4.73 -2.27
N SER A 105 -4.45 5.49 -1.33
CA SER A 105 -3.77 4.98 -0.15
C SER A 105 -4.05 5.87 1.05
N ARG A 106 -4.05 5.26 2.23
CA ARG A 106 -4.09 5.97 3.51
C ARG A 106 -2.72 6.52 3.91
N LEU A 107 -1.64 5.88 3.48
CA LEU A 107 -0.28 6.21 3.90
C LEU A 107 0.54 6.76 2.74
N GLY A 108 1.17 7.90 2.96
CA GLY A 108 2.11 8.50 2.00
C GLY A 108 3.49 8.65 2.63
N VAL A 109 4.52 8.19 1.93
CA VAL A 109 5.92 8.38 2.31
C VAL A 109 6.50 9.42 1.37
N ILE A 110 6.96 10.54 1.93
CA ILE A 110 7.66 11.58 1.18
C ILE A 110 9.10 11.61 1.67
N PHE A 111 10.06 11.44 0.75
CA PHE A 111 11.48 11.42 1.09
C PHE A 111 12.30 12.23 0.08
N ALA A 112 13.48 12.67 0.50
CA ALA A 112 14.45 13.32 -0.36
C ALA A 112 15.86 12.75 -0.08
N ILE A 113 16.66 12.65 -1.15
CA ILE A 113 18.00 12.06 -1.12
C ILE A 113 19.03 13.18 -1.16
N PHE A 114 19.96 13.20 -0.21
CA PHE A 114 20.99 14.21 -0.05
C PHE A 114 22.38 13.59 -0.16
N PRO A 115 23.11 13.81 -1.26
CA PRO A 115 24.53 13.52 -1.31
C PRO A 115 25.26 14.58 -0.46
N ASN A 116 26.23 14.13 0.33
CA ASN A 116 27.04 14.99 1.17
C ASN A 116 28.52 14.69 0.90
N ILE A 117 29.24 15.72 0.45
CA ILE A 117 30.67 15.63 0.14
C ILE A 117 31.43 16.37 1.24
N GLN A 118 32.22 15.63 2.00
CA GLN A 118 33.10 16.18 3.02
C GLN A 118 34.53 16.27 2.49
N GLU A 119 35.11 17.47 2.49
CA GLU A 119 36.52 17.65 2.12
C GLU A 119 37.44 17.18 3.25
N MET A 120 38.41 16.33 2.90
CA MET A 120 39.49 15.87 3.78
C MET A 120 40.82 16.49 3.34
N SER A 121 41.88 16.26 4.13
CA SER A 121 43.21 16.81 3.83
C SER A 121 43.73 16.37 2.45
N MET A 122 43.50 15.13 2.03
CA MET A 122 44.04 14.54 0.78
C MET A 122 42.98 14.07 -0.21
N THR A 123 41.73 13.90 0.22
CA THR A 123 40.63 13.33 -0.57
C THR A 123 39.31 14.04 -0.27
N ARG A 124 38.24 13.68 -0.96
CA ARG A 124 36.87 14.03 -0.57
C ARG A 124 36.13 12.75 -0.22
N LYS A 125 35.26 12.78 0.78
CA LYS A 125 34.40 11.64 1.15
C LYS A 125 32.96 11.95 0.75
N LEU A 126 32.36 11.08 -0.03
CA LEU A 126 30.97 11.13 -0.42
C LEU A 126 30.16 10.18 0.48
N THR A 127 29.09 10.71 1.04
CA THR A 127 28.08 9.98 1.81
C THR A 127 26.73 10.33 1.23
N VAL A 128 25.77 9.40 1.27
CA VAL A 128 24.40 9.66 0.80
C VAL A 128 23.46 9.45 1.96
N ARG A 129 22.53 10.38 2.13
CA ARG A 129 21.55 10.36 3.21
C ARG A 129 20.14 10.55 2.66
N VAL A 130 19.21 9.70 3.06
CA VAL A 130 17.79 9.89 2.80
C VAL A 130 17.12 10.41 4.05
N ARG A 131 16.33 11.47 3.91
CA ARG A 131 15.41 11.95 4.96
C ARG A 131 13.99 11.88 4.44
N GLY A 132 13.04 11.55 5.30
CA GLY A 132 11.65 11.48 4.89
C GLY A 132 10.67 11.41 6.05
N GLN A 133 9.40 11.45 5.69
CA GLN A 133 8.28 11.46 6.63
C GLN A 133 7.13 10.60 6.08
N ILE A 134 6.47 9.90 7.00
CA ILE A 134 5.28 9.10 6.77
C ILE A 134 4.07 9.97 7.15
N TYR A 135 3.08 10.03 6.27
CA TYR A 135 1.86 10.80 6.41
C TYR A 135 0.63 9.89 6.40
N ASP A 136 -0.35 10.26 7.20
CA ASP A 136 -1.73 9.84 6.98
C ASP A 136 -2.36 10.81 5.97
N LEU A 137 -2.70 10.33 4.78
CA LEU A 137 -3.27 11.13 3.69
C LEU A 137 -4.75 11.47 3.93
N LYS A 138 -5.40 10.80 4.89
CA LYS A 138 -6.77 11.14 5.30
C LYS A 138 -6.80 12.32 6.27
N SER A 139 -5.92 12.30 7.27
CA SER A 139 -5.86 13.37 8.29
C SER A 139 -4.81 14.45 8.00
N LEU A 140 -4.00 14.26 6.94
CA LEU A 140 -2.85 15.09 6.57
C LEU A 140 -1.82 15.24 7.71
N ARG A 141 -1.77 14.27 8.63
CA ARG A 141 -0.89 14.28 9.79
C ARG A 141 0.41 13.53 9.51
N ALA A 142 1.54 14.11 9.91
CA ALA A 142 2.81 13.39 9.96
C ALA A 142 2.77 12.35 11.09
N LEU A 143 2.98 11.09 10.75
CA LEU A 143 2.95 9.96 11.68
C LEU A 143 4.34 9.65 12.24
N SER A 144 5.36 9.67 11.38
CA SER A 144 6.76 9.44 11.77
C SER A 144 7.70 10.14 10.80
N SER A 145 8.89 10.49 11.26
CA SER A 145 10.04 10.82 10.41
C SER A 145 11.06 9.68 10.41
N PHE A 146 11.90 9.66 9.39
CA PHE A 146 13.06 8.77 9.30
C PHE A 146 14.22 9.48 8.61
N GLU A 147 15.42 9.06 8.97
CA GLU A 147 16.66 9.51 8.36
C GLU A 147 17.62 8.31 8.34
N VAL A 148 18.14 7.99 7.16
CA VAL A 148 19.02 6.84 6.93
C VAL A 148 20.22 7.32 6.12
N SER A 149 21.42 6.96 6.55
CA SER A 149 22.66 7.27 5.83
C SER A 149 23.28 5.99 5.32
N ALA A 150 23.94 6.06 4.16
CA ALA A 150 24.65 4.92 3.59
C ALA A 150 25.73 4.46 4.58
N PRO A 151 25.83 3.15 4.88
CA PRO A 151 26.83 2.64 5.81
C PRO A 151 28.25 2.78 5.26
N GLU A 152 28.39 2.71 3.93
CA GLU A 152 29.66 2.89 3.24
C GLU A 152 29.81 4.31 2.69
N THR A 153 31.06 4.77 2.68
CA THR A 153 31.43 6.09 2.14
C THR A 153 32.30 5.91 0.90
N VAL A 154 32.05 6.69 -0.14
CA VAL A 154 32.86 6.64 -1.37
C VAL A 154 33.97 7.68 -1.32
N THR A 155 35.20 7.29 -1.64
CA THR A 155 36.31 8.24 -1.72
C THR A 155 36.35 8.86 -3.11
N LEU A 156 36.27 10.18 -3.16
CA LEU A 156 36.36 10.97 -4.37
C LEU A 156 37.75 11.65 -4.48
N PRO A 157 38.24 11.89 -5.71
CA PRO A 157 39.46 12.66 -5.93
C PRO A 157 39.34 14.06 -5.33
N LYS A 158 40.45 14.59 -4.79
CA LYS A 158 40.46 15.93 -4.16
C LYS A 158 40.09 17.05 -5.14
N LYS A 159 40.55 16.96 -6.38
CA LYS A 159 40.24 17.96 -7.41
C LYS A 159 38.87 17.69 -8.01
N ALA A 160 37.96 18.65 -7.91
CA ALA A 160 36.65 18.60 -8.56
C ALA A 160 36.75 18.42 -10.08
N SER A 161 37.83 18.91 -10.70
CA SER A 161 38.08 18.72 -12.14
C SER A 161 38.26 17.25 -12.55
N MET A 162 38.60 16.36 -11.61
CA MET A 162 38.73 14.92 -11.87
C MET A 162 37.44 14.14 -11.62
N CYS A 163 36.47 14.74 -10.93
CA CYS A 163 35.18 14.14 -10.64
C CYS A 163 34.15 15.25 -10.49
N ASN A 164 33.51 15.56 -11.63
CA ASN A 164 32.42 16.51 -11.77
C ASN A 164 31.10 15.92 -11.20
N ASP A 165 30.01 16.67 -11.29
CA ASP A 165 28.71 16.26 -10.73
C ASP A 165 28.20 14.93 -11.30
N MET A 166 28.45 14.66 -12.58
CA MET A 166 28.11 13.36 -13.18
C MET A 166 28.88 12.20 -12.54
N CYS A 167 30.19 12.37 -12.30
CA CYS A 167 30.99 11.38 -11.58
C CYS A 167 30.52 11.21 -10.12
N VAL A 168 30.14 12.30 -9.44
CA VAL A 168 29.56 12.23 -8.09
C VAL A 168 28.26 11.42 -8.12
N VAL A 169 27.42 11.63 -9.13
CA VAL A 169 26.14 10.94 -9.26
C VAL A 169 26.34 9.44 -9.47
N GLU A 170 27.25 9.06 -10.37
CA GLU A 170 27.62 7.67 -10.65
C GLU A 170 28.15 6.98 -9.38
N LYS A 171 29.08 7.65 -8.67
CA LYS A 171 29.66 7.15 -7.42
C LYS A 171 28.67 7.07 -6.27
N ALA A 172 27.75 8.03 -6.15
CA ALA A 172 26.63 7.93 -5.22
C ALA A 172 25.73 6.73 -5.55
N GLY A 173 25.53 6.45 -6.85
CA GLY A 173 24.77 5.29 -7.32
C GLY A 173 25.34 3.93 -6.87
N GLU A 174 26.64 3.82 -6.62
CA GLU A 174 27.29 2.59 -6.11
C GLU A 174 26.83 2.26 -4.68
N VAL A 175 26.66 3.27 -3.82
CA VAL A 175 26.24 3.09 -2.42
C VAL A 175 24.72 3.12 -2.24
N SER A 176 23.97 3.52 -3.26
CA SER A 176 22.50 3.59 -3.22
C SER A 176 21.81 2.27 -2.90
N ARG A 177 22.37 1.13 -3.30
CA ARG A 177 21.76 -0.19 -3.07
C ARG A 177 21.72 -0.54 -1.59
N GLU A 178 22.85 -0.43 -0.89
CA GLU A 178 22.91 -0.73 0.54
C GLU A 178 22.09 0.28 1.34
N LEU A 179 22.14 1.56 0.96
CA LEU A 179 21.29 2.60 1.53
C LEU A 179 19.79 2.27 1.40
N ALA A 180 19.35 1.82 0.23
CA ALA A 180 17.95 1.48 0.00
C ALA A 180 17.52 0.22 0.78
N ARG A 181 18.42 -0.73 1.00
CA ARG A 181 18.17 -1.90 1.86
C ARG A 181 17.94 -1.49 3.31
N GLU A 182 18.82 -0.64 3.85
CA GLU A 182 18.68 -0.08 5.20
C GLU A 182 17.40 0.77 5.32
N LEU A 183 17.12 1.59 4.30
CA LEU A 183 15.90 2.40 4.24
C LEU A 183 14.65 1.52 4.24
N GLY A 184 14.64 0.45 3.44
CA GLY A 184 13.54 -0.51 3.38
C GLY A 184 13.25 -1.16 4.73
N ALA A 185 14.28 -1.59 5.45
CA ALA A 185 14.14 -2.19 6.78
C ALA A 185 13.61 -1.20 7.83
N VAL A 186 14.14 0.03 7.84
CA VAL A 186 13.67 1.09 8.75
C VAL A 186 12.22 1.48 8.44
N LEU A 187 11.89 1.59 7.15
CA LEU A 187 10.57 2.00 6.72
C LEU A 187 9.52 0.92 6.97
N SER A 188 9.82 -0.35 6.67
CA SER A 188 8.90 -1.46 6.95
C SER A 188 8.58 -1.54 8.44
N GLN A 189 9.59 -1.48 9.32
CA GLN A 189 9.37 -1.49 10.76
C GLN A 189 8.49 -0.32 11.22
N LYS A 190 8.75 0.89 10.72
CA LYS A 190 7.95 2.07 11.06
C LYS A 190 6.51 1.99 10.56
N LEU A 191 6.30 1.46 9.36
CA LEU A 191 4.96 1.30 8.79
C LEU A 191 4.12 0.31 9.61
N HIS A 192 4.69 -0.82 10.02
CA HIS A 192 4.00 -1.77 10.91
C HIS A 192 3.62 -1.11 12.24
N ILE A 193 4.55 -0.41 12.90
CA ILE A 193 4.27 0.29 14.18
C ILE A 193 3.16 1.33 14.02
N VAL A 194 3.20 2.12 12.94
CA VAL A 194 2.20 3.17 12.69
C VAL A 194 0.80 2.56 12.49
N ILE A 195 0.72 1.39 11.88
CA ILE A 195 -0.55 0.71 11.63
C ILE A 195 -1.07 0.05 12.89
N GLU A 196 -0.20 -0.64 13.64
CA GLU A 196 -0.53 -1.19 14.96
C GLU A 196 -1.06 -0.11 15.91
N ASP A 197 -0.41 1.05 15.99
CA ASP A 197 -0.84 2.17 16.84
C ASP A 197 -2.18 2.77 16.35
N SER A 198 -2.39 2.80 15.03
CA SER A 198 -3.67 3.23 14.45
C SER A 198 -4.81 2.23 14.69
N ALA A 199 -4.49 0.94 14.84
CA ALA A 199 -5.42 -0.11 15.27
C ALA A 199 -5.65 -0.09 16.80
N TYR A 200 -4.65 0.35 17.57
CA TYR A 200 -4.72 0.48 19.04
C TYR A 200 -5.65 1.62 19.51
N GLY A 201 -6.16 2.46 18.61
CA GLY A 201 -7.28 3.37 18.86
C GLY A 201 -8.64 2.67 19.06
N GLY A 202 -8.71 1.35 18.86
CA GLY A 202 -9.92 0.56 19.05
C GLY A 202 -9.61 -0.82 19.64
N SER A 203 -9.85 -0.95 20.95
CA SER A 203 -10.00 -2.22 21.68
C SER A 203 -8.71 -2.92 22.12
N THR A 204 -8.45 -2.81 23.43
CA THR A 204 -7.57 -3.68 24.19
C THR A 204 -7.99 -5.15 24.08
N ALA A 205 -7.21 -5.95 23.36
CA ALA A 205 -7.02 -7.38 23.61
C ALA A 205 -5.66 -7.79 23.05
N GLY A 206 -4.67 -7.90 23.94
CA GLY A 206 -3.33 -8.34 23.56
C GLY A 206 -3.30 -9.83 23.22
N SER A 207 -2.50 -10.19 22.23
CA SER A 207 -1.75 -11.44 22.21
C SER A 207 -0.55 -11.29 21.28
N ALA A 208 0.62 -11.26 21.88
CA ALA A 208 1.89 -11.37 21.19
C ALA A 208 2.09 -12.82 20.73
N SER A 209 2.24 -13.03 19.43
CA SER A 209 2.94 -14.20 18.90
C SER A 209 3.57 -13.82 17.56
N GLY A 210 4.89 -13.60 17.61
CA GLY A 210 5.73 -13.48 16.43
C GLY A 210 5.73 -14.79 15.64
N GLY A 211 5.71 -14.63 14.32
CA GLY A 211 5.72 -15.71 13.35
C GLY A 211 5.34 -15.17 11.99
N VAL A 212 6.23 -14.38 11.38
CA VAL A 212 6.10 -13.97 9.98
C VAL A 212 6.17 -15.22 9.10
N ALA A 213 4.99 -15.68 8.67
CA ALA A 213 4.88 -16.65 7.59
C ALA A 213 5.22 -15.94 6.28
N ALA A 214 6.48 -16.04 5.87
CA ALA A 214 6.87 -15.82 4.50
C ALA A 214 6.22 -16.92 3.64
N GLY A 215 5.28 -16.56 2.78
CA GLY A 215 4.70 -17.49 1.82
C GLY A 215 3.29 -17.13 1.40
N ASP A 216 3.18 -16.30 0.36
CA ASP A 216 2.74 -16.74 -0.97
C ASP A 216 2.47 -15.48 -1.78
N GLY A 217 3.23 -15.26 -2.84
CA GLY A 217 3.11 -14.09 -3.73
C GLY A 217 1.88 -14.19 -4.62
N VAL A 218 0.70 -14.44 -4.04
CA VAL A 218 -0.56 -14.31 -4.77
C VAL A 218 -0.80 -12.82 -4.93
N LEU A 219 -0.65 -12.33 -6.16
CA LEU A 219 -0.86 -10.92 -6.50
C LEU A 219 -2.23 -10.47 -6.01
N GLU A 220 -2.25 -9.70 -4.92
CA GLU A 220 -3.48 -9.11 -4.41
C GLU A 220 -3.91 -8.00 -5.35
N SER A 221 -5.13 -8.15 -5.86
CA SER A 221 -5.72 -7.20 -6.79
C SER A 221 -6.74 -6.33 -6.06
N VAL A 222 -6.70 -5.04 -6.39
CA VAL A 222 -7.62 -4.05 -5.84
C VAL A 222 -8.64 -3.68 -6.90
N TYR A 223 -9.91 -3.88 -6.57
CA TYR A 223 -11.06 -3.58 -7.43
C TYR A 223 -11.94 -2.49 -6.82
N THR A 224 -12.56 -1.71 -7.70
CA THR A 224 -13.61 -0.74 -7.36
C THR A 224 -14.96 -1.40 -7.61
N LEU A 225 -15.74 -1.61 -6.55
CA LEU A 225 -17.06 -2.22 -6.60
C LEU A 225 -18.15 -1.15 -6.45
N GLU A 226 -18.95 -0.94 -7.48
CA GLU A 226 -20.03 0.06 -7.51
C GLU A 226 -21.39 -0.64 -7.48
N PHE A 227 -22.22 -0.29 -6.49
CA PHE A 227 -23.62 -0.68 -6.42
C PHE A 227 -24.48 0.53 -6.76
N ASN A 228 -25.14 0.50 -7.92
CA ASN A 228 -25.97 1.58 -8.46
C ASN A 228 -27.46 1.20 -8.38
N LEU A 229 -28.29 2.13 -7.90
CA LEU A 229 -29.75 1.99 -7.77
C LEU A 229 -30.24 0.80 -6.93
N MET A 230 -29.34 0.16 -6.18
CA MET A 230 -29.67 -0.98 -5.32
C MET A 230 -30.15 -0.54 -3.94
N LYS A 231 -30.98 -1.37 -3.31
CA LYS A 231 -31.42 -1.13 -1.92
C LYS A 231 -30.24 -1.22 -0.96
N ASN A 232 -30.12 -0.23 -0.08
CA ASN A 232 -29.06 -0.19 0.94
C ASN A 232 -29.01 -1.47 1.80
N SER A 233 -30.16 -2.06 2.12
CA SER A 233 -30.24 -3.32 2.88
C SER A 233 -29.57 -4.49 2.18
N ASP A 234 -29.62 -4.51 0.84
CA ASP A 234 -29.16 -5.63 0.03
C ASP A 234 -27.65 -5.48 -0.18
N VAL A 235 -27.22 -4.25 -0.48
CA VAL A 235 -25.80 -3.91 -0.58
C VAL A 235 -25.06 -4.15 0.73
N LEU A 236 -25.60 -3.74 1.88
CA LEU A 236 -24.94 -3.97 3.18
C LEU A 236 -24.85 -5.46 3.54
N ARG A 237 -25.85 -6.26 3.16
CA ARG A 237 -25.81 -7.72 3.35
C ARG A 237 -24.76 -8.36 2.43
N ALA A 238 -24.71 -7.95 1.17
CA ALA A 238 -23.72 -8.42 0.21
C ALA A 238 -22.29 -8.08 0.64
N VAL A 239 -22.04 -6.83 1.06
CA VAL A 239 -20.73 -6.36 1.55
C VAL A 239 -20.26 -7.17 2.76
N ARG A 240 -21.14 -7.40 3.75
CA ARG A 240 -20.79 -8.24 4.92
C ARG A 240 -20.50 -9.70 4.53
N ALA A 241 -21.23 -10.24 3.57
CA ALA A 241 -21.00 -11.60 3.09
C ALA A 241 -19.69 -11.72 2.29
N LEU A 242 -19.34 -10.67 1.54
CA LEU A 242 -18.05 -10.56 0.85
C LEU A 242 -16.90 -10.52 1.85
N GLU A 243 -16.98 -9.62 2.84
CA GLU A 243 -15.98 -9.44 3.90
C GLU A 243 -15.70 -10.76 4.65
N ALA A 244 -16.73 -11.58 4.84
CA ALA A 244 -16.61 -12.86 5.53
C ALA A 244 -15.96 -13.98 4.68
N SER A 245 -15.93 -13.88 3.34
CA SER A 245 -15.69 -15.08 2.51
C SER A 245 -14.87 -14.90 1.23
N VAL A 246 -14.76 -13.69 0.68
CA VAL A 246 -14.19 -13.46 -0.67
C VAL A 246 -13.09 -12.42 -0.68
N VAL A 247 -13.18 -11.42 0.21
CA VAL A 247 -12.31 -10.25 0.16
C VAL A 247 -11.52 -10.14 1.45
N ARG A 248 -10.24 -9.78 1.32
CA ARG A 248 -9.34 -9.58 2.46
C ARG A 248 -9.64 -8.26 3.14
N GLU A 249 -9.99 -7.24 2.35
CA GLU A 249 -10.35 -5.91 2.84
C GLU A 249 -11.48 -5.33 1.98
N ILE A 250 -12.39 -4.59 2.65
CA ILE A 250 -13.43 -3.81 1.99
C ILE A 250 -13.57 -2.44 2.65
N GLU A 251 -13.38 -1.37 1.88
CA GLU A 251 -13.49 0.02 2.36
C GLU A 251 -14.60 0.76 1.60
N LEU A 252 -15.46 1.48 2.30
CA LEU A 252 -16.47 2.34 1.68
C LEU A 252 -15.81 3.63 1.16
N LEU A 253 -15.77 3.81 -0.16
CA LEU A 253 -15.22 5.00 -0.81
C LEU A 253 -16.25 6.12 -0.95
N LYS A 254 -17.49 5.77 -1.27
CA LYS A 254 -18.58 6.74 -1.51
C LYS A 254 -19.92 6.11 -1.17
N SER A 255 -20.81 6.88 -0.55
CA SER A 255 -22.19 6.47 -0.29
C SER A 255 -23.14 7.64 -0.50
N ASN A 256 -24.12 7.46 -1.38
CA ASN A 256 -25.27 8.35 -1.53
C ASN A 256 -26.56 7.52 -1.69
N ASN A 257 -27.68 8.16 -2.05
CA ASN A 257 -28.98 7.48 -2.15
C ASN A 257 -29.10 6.53 -3.35
N THR A 258 -28.27 6.69 -4.38
CA THR A 258 -28.37 5.97 -5.65
C THR A 258 -27.12 5.16 -5.98
N GLN A 259 -26.05 5.31 -5.21
CA GLN A 259 -24.75 4.72 -5.48
C GLN A 259 -23.99 4.49 -4.17
N ARG A 260 -23.42 3.30 -4.03
CA ARG A 260 -22.40 2.99 -3.02
C ARG A 260 -21.18 2.40 -3.72
N VAL A 261 -20.01 2.94 -3.43
CA VAL A 261 -18.75 2.52 -4.05
C VAL A 261 -17.82 2.02 -2.95
N TYR A 262 -17.24 0.85 -3.18
CA TYR A 262 -16.32 0.19 -2.26
C TYR A 262 -14.99 -0.09 -2.96
N SER A 263 -13.90 0.00 -2.21
CA SER A 263 -12.60 -0.58 -2.55
C SER A 263 -12.58 -2.00 -2.02
N VAL A 264 -12.14 -2.94 -2.84
CA VAL A 264 -12.11 -4.37 -2.52
C VAL A 264 -10.72 -4.91 -2.81
N THR A 265 -10.05 -5.46 -1.80
CA THR A 265 -8.76 -6.15 -1.96
C THR A 265 -9.00 -7.66 -1.91
N THR A 266 -8.63 -8.37 -2.96
CA THR A 266 -8.79 -9.83 -3.04
C THR A 266 -7.65 -10.47 -3.81
N ASN A 267 -7.41 -11.75 -3.59
CA ASN A 267 -6.43 -12.56 -4.31
C ASN A 267 -7.05 -13.28 -5.52
N LYS A 268 -8.26 -12.88 -5.92
CA LYS A 268 -9.02 -13.44 -7.04
C LYS A 268 -9.00 -12.49 -8.23
N ASP A 269 -9.05 -13.08 -9.42
CA ASP A 269 -9.23 -12.32 -10.64
C ASP A 269 -10.63 -11.71 -10.73
N LEU A 270 -10.79 -10.69 -11.59
CA LEU A 270 -12.03 -9.94 -11.75
C LEU A 270 -13.24 -10.84 -12.11
N GLY A 271 -13.02 -11.82 -12.98
CA GLY A 271 -14.07 -12.77 -13.39
C GLY A 271 -14.54 -13.64 -12.22
N ASP A 272 -13.60 -14.19 -11.45
CA ASP A 272 -13.91 -14.99 -10.25
C ASP A 272 -14.58 -14.15 -9.16
N LEU A 273 -14.18 -12.88 -9.02
CA LEU A 273 -14.82 -11.94 -8.10
C LEU A 273 -16.26 -11.65 -8.53
N GLU A 274 -16.50 -11.41 -9.82
CA GLU A 274 -17.83 -11.18 -10.38
C GLU A 274 -18.74 -12.38 -10.15
N GLU A 275 -18.29 -13.59 -10.51
CA GLU A 275 -19.05 -14.82 -10.32
C GLU A 275 -19.41 -15.03 -8.84
N ARG A 276 -18.47 -14.74 -7.94
CA ARG A 276 -18.68 -14.89 -6.51
C ARG A 276 -19.66 -13.86 -5.93
N ILE A 277 -19.62 -12.63 -6.43
CA ILE A 277 -20.61 -11.60 -6.05
C ILE A 277 -21.99 -11.99 -6.56
N MET A 278 -22.10 -12.53 -7.78
CA MET A 278 -23.37 -13.04 -8.31
C MET A 278 -23.92 -14.17 -7.43
N MET A 279 -23.11 -15.19 -7.09
CA MET A 279 -23.55 -16.26 -6.19
C MET A 279 -24.03 -15.72 -4.83
N LEU A 280 -23.29 -14.78 -4.24
CA LEU A 280 -23.69 -14.17 -2.97
C LEU A 280 -24.99 -13.39 -3.05
N LEU A 281 -25.24 -12.68 -4.16
CA LEU A 281 -26.49 -11.95 -4.36
C LEU A 281 -27.67 -12.91 -4.55
N LEU A 282 -27.49 -14.04 -5.23
CA LEU A 282 -28.50 -15.11 -5.30
C LEU A 282 -28.83 -15.67 -3.92
N ASP A 283 -27.82 -16.01 -3.13
CA ASP A 283 -28.00 -16.58 -1.79
C ASP A 283 -28.72 -15.62 -0.84
N LEU A 284 -28.54 -14.31 -1.04
CA LEU A 284 -29.23 -13.26 -0.30
C LEU A 284 -30.66 -12.98 -0.80
N GLY A 285 -31.12 -13.70 -1.82
CA GLY A 285 -32.45 -13.56 -2.41
C GLY A 285 -32.63 -12.30 -3.24
N VAL A 286 -31.53 -11.73 -3.77
CA VAL A 286 -31.58 -10.59 -4.70
C VAL A 286 -31.88 -11.12 -6.09
N ASP A 287 -32.84 -10.50 -6.76
CA ASP A 287 -33.24 -10.87 -8.13
C ASP A 287 -32.17 -10.41 -9.14
N ILE A 288 -31.33 -11.36 -9.59
CA ILE A 288 -30.23 -11.09 -10.51
C ILE A 288 -30.72 -10.73 -11.91
N ASP A 289 -31.90 -11.19 -12.32
CA ASP A 289 -32.44 -10.84 -13.65
C ASP A 289 -32.77 -9.35 -13.76
N ARG A 290 -32.88 -8.67 -12.61
CA ARG A 290 -33.04 -7.22 -12.48
C ARG A 290 -31.75 -6.48 -12.22
N LEU A 291 -30.60 -7.14 -12.34
CA LEU A 291 -29.29 -6.52 -12.15
C LEU A 291 -28.51 -6.56 -13.47
N ARG A 292 -27.85 -5.44 -13.77
CA ARG A 292 -26.84 -5.36 -14.82
C ARG A 292 -25.46 -5.35 -14.19
N PHE A 293 -24.67 -6.36 -14.52
CA PHE A 293 -23.26 -6.43 -14.18
C PHE A 293 -22.43 -5.88 -15.34
N SER A 294 -21.44 -5.04 -15.01
CA SER A 294 -20.44 -4.59 -15.96
C SER A 294 -19.07 -4.56 -15.28
N SER A 295 -18.11 -5.25 -15.86
CA SER A 295 -16.73 -5.33 -15.37
C SER A 295 -15.76 -4.84 -16.44
N PHE A 296 -14.86 -3.94 -16.06
CA PHE A 296 -13.82 -3.41 -16.94
C PHE A 296 -12.58 -3.00 -16.16
N GLY A 297 -11.43 -3.59 -16.50
CA GLY A 297 -10.15 -3.30 -15.86
C GLY A 297 -10.18 -3.63 -14.37
N THR A 298 -10.14 -2.61 -13.52
CA THR A 298 -10.19 -2.76 -12.05
C THR A 298 -11.54 -2.32 -11.47
N LYS A 299 -12.58 -2.19 -12.29
CA LYS A 299 -13.89 -1.71 -11.88
C LYS A 299 -14.97 -2.76 -12.17
N LEU A 300 -15.84 -2.99 -11.19
CA LEU A 300 -17.02 -3.82 -11.28
C LEU A 300 -18.22 -2.98 -10.85
N SER A 301 -19.24 -2.88 -11.70
CA SER A 301 -20.46 -2.13 -11.45
C SER A 301 -21.67 -3.06 -11.52
N ILE A 302 -22.54 -2.93 -10.53
CA ILE A 302 -23.77 -3.69 -10.36
C ILE A 302 -24.89 -2.67 -10.27
N GLU A 303 -25.79 -2.68 -11.25
CA GLU A 303 -26.87 -1.68 -11.36
C GLU A 303 -28.23 -2.37 -11.35
N ALA A 304 -29.14 -1.89 -10.51
CA ALA A 304 -30.53 -2.35 -10.54
C ALA A 304 -31.32 -1.71 -11.69
N LEU A 305 -32.09 -2.52 -12.41
CA LEU A 305 -32.96 -2.17 -13.53
C LEU A 305 -34.40 -1.85 -13.11
#